data_AF-A0A1K1S134-F1
#
_entry.id   AF-A0A1K1S134-F1
#
_cell.length_a   1.000
_cell.length_b   1.000
_cell.length_c   1.000
_cell.angle_alpha   90.00
_cell.angle_beta   90.00
_cell.angle_gamma   90.00
#
_symmetry.space_group_name_H-M   'P 1'
#
loop_
_entity.id
_entity.type
_entity.pdbx_description
1 polymer ?
#
loop_
_entity_poly.entity_id
_entity_poly.type
_entity_poly.pdbx_seq_one_letter_code
_entity_poly.pdbx_strand_id
1 'polypeptide(L)'
;MTNEIQLAFYKQISTYLQQLKVDENIVDDIRQDIFLKAHDAIDTLKDHKKIVSWLKVITYNAVVDHYRKSKRTVPVIDTNDFKNEGNEHLIKCIGLLIKTLPEEQKHVMEAIEVNGISQVEYAQQHHLPLSTVKSRVQRARKKIKETVMSSCFLRTDKFGNVTDYNPPKEIL
;
A
#
# COMPACT_ATOMS: atom_id res chain seq x y z
N MET A 1 1.50 29.67 -3.01
CA MET A 1 1.57 28.49 -3.90
C MET A 1 0.92 27.24 -3.31
N THR A 2 0.64 27.19 -2.00
CA THR A 2 0.07 26.04 -1.26
C THR A 2 -1.42 25.77 -1.51
N ASN A 3 -2.21 26.79 -1.86
CA ASN A 3 -3.67 26.69 -1.93
C ASN A 3 -4.21 25.96 -3.18
N GLU A 4 -3.54 26.07 -4.33
CA GLU A 4 -4.07 25.52 -5.60
C GLU A 4 -4.02 24.00 -5.66
N ILE A 5 -2.92 23.42 -5.18
CA ILE A 5 -2.74 21.96 -5.07
C ILE A 5 -3.70 21.38 -4.02
N GLN A 6 -3.86 22.08 -2.89
CA GLN A 6 -4.82 21.68 -1.86
C GLN A 6 -6.24 21.65 -2.42
N LEU A 7 -6.68 22.70 -3.13
CA LEU A 7 -7.99 22.73 -3.79
C LEU A 7 -8.16 21.59 -4.81
N ALA A 8 -7.13 21.34 -5.62
CA ALA A 8 -7.18 20.33 -6.68
C ALA A 8 -7.38 18.90 -6.14
N PHE A 9 -6.78 18.58 -4.98
CA PHE A 9 -6.87 17.24 -4.39
C PHE A 9 -7.91 17.11 -3.28
N TYR A 10 -8.40 18.22 -2.71
CA TYR A 10 -9.34 18.19 -1.58
C TYR A 10 -10.55 17.30 -1.81
N LYS A 11 -11.20 17.44 -2.99
CA LYS A 11 -12.37 16.64 -3.34
C LYS A 11 -12.03 15.17 -3.46
N GLN A 12 -10.92 14.82 -4.12
CA GLN A 12 -10.49 13.44 -4.31
C GLN A 12 -10.15 12.76 -2.98
N ILE A 13 -9.37 13.44 -2.12
CA ILE A 13 -9.02 12.94 -0.78
C ILE A 13 -10.28 12.76 0.07
N SER A 14 -11.18 13.73 0.06
CA SER A 14 -12.41 13.65 0.87
C SER A 14 -13.32 12.49 0.43
N THR A 15 -13.50 12.29 -0.87
CA THR A 15 -14.21 11.11 -1.40
C THR A 15 -13.54 9.81 -0.97
N TYR A 16 -12.20 9.76 -1.02
CA TYR A 16 -11.44 8.58 -0.58
C TYR A 16 -11.60 8.29 0.92
N LEU A 17 -11.51 9.30 1.78
CA LEU A 17 -11.69 9.14 3.22
C LEU A 17 -13.12 8.70 3.58
N GLN A 18 -14.12 9.18 2.83
CA GLN A 18 -15.51 8.72 2.98
C GLN A 18 -15.69 7.25 2.58
N GLN A 19 -15.11 6.84 1.44
CA GLN A 19 -15.11 5.42 1.02
C GLN A 19 -14.45 4.52 2.05
N LEU A 20 -13.35 4.99 2.65
CA LEU A 20 -12.65 4.31 3.73
C LEU A 20 -13.39 4.32 5.07
N LYS A 21 -14.55 4.99 5.17
CA LYS A 21 -15.37 5.11 6.39
C LYS A 21 -14.55 5.59 7.59
N VAL A 22 -13.67 6.56 7.36
CA VAL A 22 -12.85 7.16 8.41
C VAL A 22 -13.73 7.89 9.40
N ASP A 23 -13.45 7.74 10.70
CA ASP A 23 -14.16 8.42 11.79
C ASP A 23 -14.08 9.95 11.60
N GLU A 24 -15.23 10.62 11.61
CA GLU A 24 -15.36 12.05 11.39
C GLU A 24 -14.53 12.88 12.40
N ASN A 25 -14.32 12.36 13.61
CA ASN A 25 -13.54 13.06 14.64
C ASN A 25 -12.05 13.15 14.33
N ILE A 26 -11.54 12.34 13.39
CA ILE A 26 -10.11 12.27 13.04
C ILE A 26 -9.85 12.54 11.55
N VAL A 27 -10.91 12.75 10.76
CA VAL A 27 -10.81 12.88 9.31
C VAL A 27 -10.01 14.13 8.91
N ASP A 28 -10.15 15.21 9.68
CA ASP A 28 -9.47 16.49 9.41
C ASP A 28 -7.97 16.40 9.71
N ASP A 29 -7.59 15.75 10.82
CA ASP A 29 -6.20 15.49 11.18
C ASP A 29 -5.51 14.61 10.13
N ILE A 30 -6.19 13.54 9.69
CA ILE A 30 -5.69 12.67 8.62
C ILE A 30 -5.55 13.43 7.32
N ARG A 31 -6.52 14.28 6.96
CA ARG A 31 -6.47 15.09 5.74
C ARG A 31 -5.26 16.03 5.76
N GLN A 32 -4.97 16.64 6.90
CA GLN A 32 -3.80 17.50 7.05
C GLN A 32 -2.49 16.72 6.86
N ASP A 33 -2.36 15.53 7.47
CA ASP A 33 -1.19 14.66 7.28
C ASP A 33 -1.01 14.23 5.81
N ILE A 34 -2.12 13.93 5.12
CA ILE A 34 -2.10 13.61 3.68
C ILE A 34 -1.56 14.78 2.86
N PHE A 35 -2.01 16.00 3.12
CA PHE A 35 -1.53 17.17 2.39
C PHE A 35 -0.04 17.45 2.63
N LEU A 36 0.44 17.28 3.86
CA LEU A 36 1.87 17.42 4.18
C LEU A 36 2.69 16.35 3.46
N LYS A 37 2.30 15.07 3.56
CA LYS A 37 2.96 13.96 2.87
C LYS A 37 2.94 14.11 1.34
N ALA A 38 1.81 14.56 0.78
CA ALA A 38 1.69 14.80 -0.64
C ALA A 38 2.58 15.96 -1.09
N HIS A 39 2.62 17.06 -0.35
CA HIS A 39 3.51 18.17 -0.63
C HIS A 39 4.99 17.73 -0.63
N ASP A 40 5.41 16.97 0.38
CA ASP A 40 6.81 16.53 0.50
C ASP A 40 7.20 15.49 -0.56
N ALA A 41 6.24 14.70 -1.04
CA ALA A 41 6.48 13.64 -2.00
C ALA A 41 6.16 14.05 -3.45
N ILE A 42 5.62 15.25 -3.72
CA ILE A 42 5.12 15.61 -5.07
C ILE A 42 6.23 15.55 -6.12
N ASP A 43 7.45 15.92 -5.76
CA ASP A 43 8.62 15.89 -6.64
C ASP A 43 9.06 14.45 -7.00
N THR A 44 8.57 13.45 -6.27
CA THR A 44 8.79 12.03 -6.59
C THR A 44 7.89 11.55 -7.73
N LEU A 45 6.81 12.28 -8.04
CA LEU A 45 5.86 11.96 -9.09
C LEU A 45 6.43 12.36 -10.46
N LYS A 46 7.09 11.40 -11.12
CA LYS A 46 7.73 11.62 -12.43
C LYS A 46 6.78 11.53 -13.62
N ASP A 47 5.62 10.91 -13.41
CA ASP A 47 4.57 10.76 -14.43
C ASP A 47 3.26 11.32 -13.88
N HIS A 48 2.89 12.51 -14.35
CA HIS A 48 1.68 13.20 -13.93
C HIS A 48 0.40 12.40 -14.23
N LYS A 49 0.43 11.44 -15.18
CA LYS A 49 -0.72 10.56 -15.45
C LYS A 49 -1.03 9.62 -14.29
N LYS A 50 -0.07 9.40 -13.38
CA LYS A 50 -0.22 8.51 -12.21
C LYS A 50 -0.62 9.23 -10.93
N ILE A 51 -0.91 10.53 -11.00
CA ILE A 51 -1.17 11.37 -9.83
C ILE A 51 -2.30 10.84 -8.95
N VAL A 52 -3.35 10.27 -9.55
CA VAL A 52 -4.48 9.70 -8.83
C VAL A 52 -4.05 8.47 -8.03
N SER A 53 -3.40 7.49 -8.67
CA SER A 53 -2.94 6.27 -7.97
C SER A 53 -1.91 6.58 -6.89
N TRP A 54 -1.01 7.53 -7.14
CA TRP A 54 -0.03 8.00 -6.16
C TRP A 54 -0.72 8.64 -4.94
N LEU A 55 -1.71 9.51 -5.15
CA LEU A 55 -2.47 10.16 -4.08
C LEU A 55 -3.29 9.15 -3.25
N LYS A 56 -3.86 8.13 -3.89
CA LYS A 56 -4.56 7.03 -3.19
C LYS A 56 -3.64 6.30 -2.23
N VAL A 57 -2.40 6.02 -2.64
CA VAL A 57 -1.40 5.35 -1.78
C VAL A 57 -1.05 6.21 -0.56
N ILE A 58 -0.80 7.51 -0.77
CA ILE A 58 -0.52 8.44 0.34
C ILE A 58 -1.69 8.51 1.31
N THR A 59 -2.91 8.63 0.78
CA THR A 59 -4.16 8.69 1.55
C THR A 59 -4.34 7.44 2.42
N TYR A 60 -4.20 6.26 1.81
CA TYR A 60 -4.31 4.98 2.51
C TYR A 60 -3.28 4.87 3.64
N ASN A 61 -2.01 5.16 3.35
CA ASN A 61 -0.94 5.07 4.35
C ASN A 61 -1.16 6.02 5.52
N ALA A 62 -1.66 7.23 5.28
CA ALA A 62 -1.98 8.20 6.33
C ALA A 62 -3.12 7.71 7.24
N VAL A 63 -4.18 7.13 6.67
CA VAL A 63 -5.27 6.51 7.44
C VAL A 63 -4.72 5.38 8.32
N VAL A 64 -3.99 4.43 7.75
CA VAL A 64 -3.40 3.31 8.50
C VAL A 64 -2.47 3.80 9.61
N ASP A 65 -1.61 4.78 9.33
CA ASP A 65 -0.72 5.38 10.32
C ASP A 65 -1.48 5.99 11.49
N HIS A 66 -2.59 6.69 11.21
CA HIS A 66 -3.39 7.36 12.22
C HIS A 66 -4.12 6.36 13.14
N TYR A 67 -4.76 5.34 12.57
CA TYR A 67 -5.40 4.27 13.35
C TYR A 67 -4.38 3.47 14.16
N ARG A 68 -3.21 3.17 13.59
CA ARG A 68 -2.11 2.51 14.28
C ARG A 68 -1.60 3.33 15.47
N LYS A 69 -1.38 4.64 15.31
CA LYS A 69 -0.90 5.52 16.39
C LYS A 69 -1.92 5.65 17.52
N SER A 70 -3.21 5.63 17.21
CA SER A 70 -4.29 5.74 18.18
C SER A 70 -4.66 4.43 18.88
N LYS A 71 -3.96 3.31 18.57
CA LYS A 71 -4.29 1.95 19.02
C LYS A 71 -5.75 1.55 18.73
N ARG A 72 -6.37 2.18 17.73
CA ARG A 72 -7.73 1.86 17.29
C ARG A 72 -7.65 0.80 16.20
N THR A 73 -8.65 -0.07 16.14
CA THR A 73 -8.77 -1.04 15.06
C THR A 73 -8.89 -0.27 13.73
N VAL A 74 -8.00 -0.58 12.78
CA VAL A 74 -8.09 -0.03 11.43
C VAL A 74 -9.46 -0.43 10.85
N PRO A 75 -10.22 0.47 10.22
CA PRO A 75 -11.47 0.11 9.57
C PRO A 75 -11.22 -1.07 8.63
N VAL A 76 -12.11 -2.08 8.61
CA VAL A 76 -12.02 -3.15 7.63
C VAL A 76 -12.27 -2.53 6.27
N ILE A 77 -11.21 -2.43 5.47
CA ILE A 77 -11.27 -1.84 4.15
C ILE A 77 -11.81 -2.92 3.22
N ASP A 78 -13.00 -2.70 2.67
CA ASP A 78 -13.47 -3.51 1.56
C ASP A 78 -12.56 -3.19 0.36
N THR A 79 -11.60 -4.07 0.11
CA THR A 79 -10.62 -3.93 -0.97
C THR A 79 -11.27 -3.84 -2.36
N ASN A 80 -12.57 -4.12 -2.47
CA ASN A 80 -13.34 -3.96 -3.70
C ASN A 80 -13.44 -2.49 -4.17
N ASP A 81 -13.33 -1.49 -3.29
CA ASP A 81 -13.41 -0.07 -3.70
C ASP A 81 -12.09 0.47 -4.29
N PHE A 82 -11.02 -0.32 -4.27
CA PHE A 82 -9.73 -0.03 -4.91
C PHE A 82 -9.59 -0.65 -6.31
N LYS A 83 -10.68 -1.19 -6.87
CA LYS A 83 -10.74 -1.80 -8.19
C LYS A 83 -10.48 -0.78 -9.31
N ASN A 84 -9.21 -0.58 -9.63
CA ASN A 84 -8.81 -0.54 -11.03
C ASN A 84 -8.70 -2.00 -11.49
N GLU A 85 -9.21 -2.34 -12.66
CA GLU A 85 -9.14 -3.72 -13.21
C GLU A 85 -7.68 -4.26 -13.29
N GLY A 86 -6.70 -3.36 -13.45
CA GLY A 86 -5.27 -3.70 -13.37
C GLY A 86 -4.76 -4.05 -11.96
N ASN A 87 -5.43 -3.59 -10.89
CA ASN A 87 -5.02 -3.85 -9.51
C ASN A 87 -5.46 -5.23 -9.01
N GLU A 88 -6.62 -5.74 -9.44
CA GLU A 88 -7.13 -7.04 -8.94
C GLU A 88 -6.24 -8.20 -9.38
N HIS A 89 -5.79 -8.19 -10.63
CA HIS A 89 -4.82 -9.17 -11.12
C HIS A 89 -3.45 -9.02 -10.48
N LEU A 90 -3.01 -7.79 -10.21
CA LEU A 90 -1.74 -7.54 -9.52
C LEU A 90 -1.80 -8.04 -8.07
N ILE A 91 -2.90 -7.80 -7.36
CA ILE A 91 -3.16 -8.32 -6.01
C ILE A 91 -3.16 -9.85 -6.02
N LYS A 92 -3.86 -10.47 -6.97
CA LYS A 92 -3.88 -11.94 -7.14
C LYS A 92 -2.46 -12.48 -7.41
N CYS A 93 -1.70 -11.83 -8.28
CA CYS A 93 -0.30 -12.21 -8.57
C CYS A 93 0.61 -12.08 -7.36
N ILE A 94 0.53 -10.97 -6.62
CA ILE A 94 1.31 -10.77 -5.39
C ILE A 94 0.94 -11.83 -4.36
N GLY A 95 -0.35 -12.16 -4.20
CA GLY A 95 -0.81 -13.24 -3.33
C GLY A 95 -0.23 -14.61 -3.72
N LEU A 96 -0.13 -14.92 -5.02
CA LEU A 96 0.53 -16.14 -5.50
C LEU A 96 2.04 -16.13 -5.24
N LEU A 97 2.70 -14.98 -5.40
CA LEU A 97 4.13 -14.84 -5.12
C LEU A 97 4.45 -14.96 -3.63
N ILE A 98 3.57 -14.49 -2.74
CA ILE A 98 3.73 -14.69 -1.29
C ILE A 98 3.76 -16.19 -0.97
N LYS A 99 2.94 -17.01 -1.65
CA LYS A 99 2.91 -18.46 -1.44
C LYS A 99 4.19 -19.18 -1.87
N THR A 100 5.05 -18.57 -2.69
CA THR A 100 6.34 -19.15 -3.12
C THR A 100 7.51 -18.75 -2.22
N LEU A 101 7.27 -17.90 -1.22
CA LEU A 101 8.28 -17.51 -0.24
C LEU A 101 8.59 -18.67 0.72
N PRO A 102 9.82 -18.70 1.29
CA PRO A 102 10.12 -19.59 2.41
C PRO A 102 9.12 -19.41 3.56
N GLU A 103 8.76 -20.48 4.27
CA GLU A 103 7.66 -20.48 5.25
C GLU A 103 7.72 -19.34 6.27
N GLU A 104 8.89 -19.05 6.83
CA GLU A 104 9.04 -17.94 7.78
C GLU A 104 8.78 -16.55 7.18
N GLN A 105 9.03 -16.38 5.89
CA GLN A 105 8.80 -15.14 5.13
C GLN A 105 7.35 -15.06 4.64
N LYS A 106 6.78 -16.20 4.22
CA LYS A 106 5.38 -16.30 3.83
C LYS A 106 4.46 -15.96 5.01
N HIS A 107 4.65 -16.63 6.15
CA HIS A 107 3.78 -16.46 7.32
C HIS A 107 3.77 -15.01 7.83
N VAL A 108 4.94 -14.36 7.87
CA VAL A 108 5.02 -12.94 8.27
C VAL A 108 4.39 -12.00 7.24
N MET A 109 4.47 -12.31 5.94
CA MET A 109 3.86 -11.50 4.89
C MET A 109 2.34 -11.67 4.83
N GLU A 110 1.82 -12.89 5.03
CA GLU A 110 0.38 -13.14 5.14
C GLU A 110 -0.19 -12.41 6.35
N ALA A 111 0.45 -12.51 7.52
CA ALA A 111 0.01 -11.82 8.71
C ALA A 111 -0.02 -10.30 8.55
N ILE A 112 1.01 -9.71 7.93
CA ILE A 112 1.13 -8.25 7.84
C ILE A 112 0.37 -7.66 6.65
N GLU A 113 0.60 -8.19 5.45
CA GLU A 113 0.11 -7.58 4.21
C GLU A 113 -1.29 -8.08 3.83
N VAL A 114 -1.67 -9.30 4.26
CA VAL A 114 -3.00 -9.85 3.98
C VAL A 114 -3.94 -9.63 5.16
N ASN A 115 -3.48 -9.93 6.39
CA ASN A 115 -4.32 -9.85 7.58
C ASN A 115 -4.21 -8.51 8.33
N GLY A 116 -3.34 -7.60 7.89
CA GLY A 116 -3.22 -6.24 8.43
C GLY A 116 -2.60 -6.14 9.83
N ILE A 117 -1.96 -7.21 10.33
CA ILE A 117 -1.33 -7.21 11.65
C ILE A 117 -0.04 -6.38 11.59
N SER A 118 0.25 -5.57 12.61
CA SER A 118 1.49 -4.80 12.60
C SER A 118 2.73 -5.69 12.83
N GLN A 119 3.89 -5.25 12.34
CA GLN A 119 5.17 -5.94 12.62
C GLN A 119 5.47 -6.06 14.12
N VAL A 120 4.98 -5.10 14.93
CA VAL A 120 5.17 -5.10 16.38
C VAL A 120 4.29 -6.15 17.04
N GLU A 121 3.01 -6.22 16.68
CA GLU A 121 2.08 -7.24 17.19
C GLU A 121 2.51 -8.65 16.75
N TYR A 122 2.93 -8.81 15.49
CA TYR A 122 3.47 -10.08 15.01
C TYR A 122 4.72 -10.51 15.80
N ALA A 123 5.63 -9.57 16.07
CA ALA A 123 6.82 -9.84 16.88
C ALA A 123 6.44 -10.33 18.28
N GLN A 124 5.45 -9.69 18.92
CA GLN A 124 4.96 -10.06 20.25
C GLN A 124 4.27 -11.43 20.24
N GLN A 125 3.32 -11.66 19.31
CA GLN A 125 2.57 -12.90 19.21
C GLN A 125 3.49 -14.11 18.97
N HIS A 126 4.53 -13.93 18.17
CA HIS A 126 5.46 -15.00 17.81
C HIS A 126 6.74 -15.04 18.66
N HIS A 127 6.85 -14.19 19.68
CA HIS A 127 8.01 -14.13 20.59
C HIS A 127 9.34 -13.91 19.84
N LEU A 128 9.31 -13.05 18.83
CA LEU A 128 10.45 -12.72 17.97
C LEU A 128 10.95 -11.30 18.23
N PRO A 129 12.26 -11.04 18.09
CA PRO A 129 12.76 -9.67 18.02
C PRO A 129 12.14 -8.92 16.84
N LEU A 130 11.76 -7.65 17.04
CA LEU A 130 11.25 -6.80 15.97
C LEU A 130 12.25 -6.66 14.81
N SER A 131 13.55 -6.71 15.09
CA SER A 131 14.62 -6.74 14.08
C SER A 131 14.54 -7.96 13.17
N THR A 132 14.21 -9.13 13.72
CA THR A 132 14.00 -10.37 12.97
C THR A 132 12.77 -10.25 12.05
N VAL A 133 11.66 -9.73 12.57
CA VAL A 133 10.45 -9.49 11.78
C VAL A 133 10.72 -8.52 10.62
N LYS A 134 11.37 -7.38 10.90
CA LYS A 134 11.79 -6.41 9.87
C LYS A 134 12.68 -7.04 8.81
N SER A 135 13.69 -7.82 9.22
CA SER A 135 14.56 -8.53 8.27
C SER A 135 13.78 -9.51 7.40
N ARG A 136 12.83 -10.26 7.97
CA ARG A 136 12.03 -11.24 7.21
C ARG A 136 11.12 -10.54 6.19
N VAL A 137 10.44 -9.46 6.58
CA VAL A 137 9.62 -8.64 5.66
C VAL A 137 10.48 -8.04 4.55
N GLN A 138 11.65 -7.49 4.88
CA GLN A 138 12.54 -6.90 3.88
C GLN A 138 13.02 -7.94 2.86
N ARG A 139 13.44 -9.13 3.31
CA ARG A 139 13.86 -10.22 2.43
C ARG A 139 12.71 -10.72 1.56
N ALA A 140 11.52 -10.86 2.13
CA ALA A 140 10.32 -11.24 1.41
C ALA A 140 9.98 -10.24 0.29
N ARG A 141 9.94 -8.94 0.61
CA ARG A 141 9.69 -7.87 -0.37
C ARG A 141 10.76 -7.82 -1.46
N LYS A 142 12.03 -8.01 -1.09
CA LYS A 142 13.13 -8.09 -2.07
C LYS A 142 12.92 -9.25 -3.04
N LYS A 143 12.58 -10.44 -2.53
CA LYS A 143 12.35 -11.63 -3.35
C LYS A 143 11.14 -11.48 -4.27
N ILE A 144 10.02 -10.96 -3.75
CA ILE A 144 8.84 -10.64 -4.57
C ILE A 144 9.21 -9.64 -5.66
N LYS A 145 9.93 -8.57 -5.33
CA LYS A 145 10.39 -7.58 -6.31
C LYS A 145 11.25 -8.22 -7.40
N GLU A 146 12.23 -9.04 -7.02
CA GLU A 146 13.09 -9.74 -7.98
C GLU A 146 12.28 -10.65 -8.91
N THR A 147 11.36 -11.44 -8.35
CA THR A 147 10.49 -12.32 -9.14
C THR A 147 9.56 -11.53 -10.06
N VAL A 148 8.96 -10.44 -9.59
CA VAL A 148 8.14 -9.55 -10.42
C VAL A 148 8.96 -8.96 -11.56
N MET A 149 10.17 -8.48 -11.28
CA MET A 149 11.06 -7.86 -12.27
C MET A 149 11.63 -8.87 -13.27
N SER A 150 11.80 -10.13 -12.88
CA SER A 150 12.24 -11.21 -13.78
C SER A 150 11.10 -11.83 -14.58
N SER A 151 9.85 -11.61 -14.15
CA SER A 151 8.66 -12.13 -14.84
C SER A 151 8.24 -11.20 -15.96
N CYS A 152 8.06 -11.73 -17.17
CA CYS A 152 7.75 -11.00 -18.41
C CYS A 152 6.39 -10.24 -18.41
N PHE A 153 5.69 -10.24 -17.27
CA PHE A 153 4.31 -9.78 -17.13
C PHE A 153 4.18 -8.35 -16.58
N LEU A 154 5.26 -7.77 -16.04
CA LEU A 154 5.26 -6.38 -15.56
C LEU A 154 6.33 -5.57 -16.31
N ARG A 155 5.90 -4.53 -17.02
CA ARG A 155 6.83 -3.48 -17.47
C ARG A 155 6.99 -2.48 -16.35
N THR A 156 8.23 -2.18 -16.03
CA THR A 156 8.58 -1.12 -15.10
C THR A 156 9.41 -0.06 -15.81
N ASP A 157 9.27 1.19 -15.36
CA ASP A 157 10.18 2.25 -15.79
C ASP A 157 11.55 2.11 -15.09
N LYS A 158 12.52 2.94 -15.48
CA LYS A 158 13.87 3.02 -14.88
C LYS A 158 13.88 3.36 -13.38
N PHE A 159 12.73 3.70 -12.79
CA PHE A 159 12.57 4.00 -11.38
C PHE A 159 11.85 2.88 -10.61
N GLY A 160 11.50 1.79 -11.28
CA GLY A 160 10.82 0.64 -10.69
C GLY A 160 9.31 0.82 -10.54
N ASN A 161 8.72 1.85 -11.16
CA ASN A 161 7.27 2.00 -11.17
C ASN A 161 6.67 1.09 -12.24
N VAL A 162 5.58 0.41 -11.90
CA VAL A 162 4.80 -0.38 -12.87
C VAL A 162 4.21 0.56 -13.93
N THR A 163 4.54 0.34 -15.19
CA THR A 163 4.03 1.08 -16.35
C THR A 163 3.06 0.28 -17.20
N ASP A 164 3.16 -1.04 -17.17
CA ASP A 164 2.28 -1.93 -17.93
C ASP A 164 2.23 -3.31 -17.26
N TYR A 165 1.14 -4.04 -17.43
CA TYR A 165 0.94 -5.37 -16.86
C TYR A 165 0.20 -6.26 -17.85
N ASN A 166 0.82 -7.39 -18.22
CA ASN A 166 0.24 -8.38 -19.11
C ASN A 166 0.23 -9.75 -18.41
N PRO A 167 -0.89 -10.18 -17.79
CA PRO A 167 -0.96 -11.44 -17.06
C PRO A 167 -0.69 -12.65 -17.98
N PRO A 168 -0.04 -13.72 -17.48
CA PRO A 168 -0.02 -14.98 -18.20
C PRO A 168 -1.44 -15.53 -18.34
N LYS A 169 -1.74 -16.13 -19.51
CA LYS A 169 -3.07 -16.68 -19.84
C LYS A 169 -3.57 -17.75 -18.86
N GLU A 170 -2.67 -18.32 -18.06
CA GLU A 170 -2.96 -19.32 -17.02
C GLU A 170 -3.56 -18.72 -15.73
N ILE A 171 -3.65 -17.38 -15.62
CA ILE A 171 -4.21 -16.66 -14.46
C ILE A 171 -5.62 -16.08 -14.73
N LEU A 172 -6.06 -16.08 -16.00
CA LEU A 172 -7.42 -15.77 -16.46
C LEU A 172 -8.35 -16.98 -16.23
#